data_AF-A0A831UPQ8-F1
#
_entry.id   AF-A0A831UPQ8-F1
#
_cell.length_a   1.000
_cell.length_b   1.000
_cell.length_c   1.000
_cell.angle_alpha   90.00
_cell.angle_beta   90.00
_cell.angle_gamma   90.00
#
_symmetry.space_group_name_H-M   'P 1'
#
loop_
_entity.id
_entity.type
_entity.pdbx_description
1 polymer ?
#
loop_
_entity_poly.entity_id
_entity_poly.type
_entity_poly.pdbx_seq_one_letter_code
_entity_poly.pdbx_strand_id
1 'polypeptide(L)' 'MLEVWERVFCAQVWERLSPDLDEKDWAILAGLAEGRTQSEIAQELGISQPAVSQRLQKIRRLAQEILGELRDECL' A
#
# COMPACT_ATOMS: atom_id res chain seq x y z
N MET A 1 -12.89 -7.08 -13.86
CA MET A 1 -13.86 -6.35 -13.02
C MET A 1 -13.86 -7.09 -11.69
N LEU A 2 -13.43 -6.47 -10.59
CA LEU A 2 -13.40 -7.14 -9.29
C LEU A 2 -14.83 -7.44 -8.82
N GLU A 3 -15.02 -8.62 -8.24
CA GLU A 3 -16.28 -9.03 -7.64
C GLU A 3 -16.63 -8.13 -6.45
N VAL A 4 -17.92 -8.07 -6.06
CA VAL A 4 -18.37 -7.22 -4.96
C VAL A 4 -17.61 -7.54 -3.67
N TRP A 5 -17.39 -8.83 -3.39
CA TRP A 5 -16.64 -9.28 -2.21
C TRP A 5 -15.17 -8.86 -2.24
N GLU A 6 -14.50 -8.97 -3.38
CA GLU A 6 -13.11 -8.52 -3.54
C GLU A 6 -12.98 -7.02 -3.26
N ARG A 7 -13.94 -6.21 -3.72
CA ARG A 7 -13.96 -4.76 -3.46
C ARG A 7 -14.15 -4.44 -1.98
N VAL A 8 -15.03 -5.19 -1.29
CA VAL A 8 -15.25 -5.04 0.15
C VAL A 8 -13.99 -5.39 0.93
N PHE A 9 -13.34 -6.51 0.61
CA PHE A 9 -12.07 -6.88 1.23
C PHE A 9 -10.98 -5.84 0.98
N CYS A 10 -10.83 -5.34 -0.25
CA CYS A 10 -9.88 -4.27 -0.55
C CYS A 10 -10.16 -3.01 0.29
N ALA A 11 -11.42 -2.62 0.45
CA ALA A 11 -11.79 -1.45 1.26
C ALA A 11 -11.46 -1.66 2.75
N GLN A 12 -11.72 -2.84 3.31
CA GLN A 12 -11.42 -3.16 4.71
C GLN A 12 -9.91 -3.24 4.98
N VAL A 13 -9.14 -3.85 4.07
CA VAL A 13 -7.67 -3.85 4.16
C VAL A 13 -7.15 -2.43 4.16
N TRP A 14 -7.70 -1.58 3.29
CA TRP A 14 -7.29 -0.18 3.18
C TRP A 14 -7.61 0.63 4.44
N GLU A 15 -8.81 0.46 5.00
CA GLU A 15 -9.23 1.11 6.23
C GLU A 15 -8.26 0.79 7.38
N ARG A 16 -7.91 -0.50 7.56
CA ARG A 16 -6.98 -0.95 8.61
C ARG A 16 -5.53 -0.54 8.36
N LEU A 17 -5.09 -0.48 7.10
CA LEU A 17 -3.73 -0.10 6.74
C LEU A 17 -3.49 1.41 6.84
N SER A 18 -4.50 2.22 6.53
CA SER A 18 -4.38 3.68 6.39
C SER A 18 -3.73 4.41 7.58
N PRO A 19 -3.94 4.03 8.86
CA PRO A 19 -3.33 4.71 10.01
C PRO A 19 -1.82 4.49 10.14
N ASP A 20 -1.27 3.43 9.53
CA ASP A 20 0.17 3.08 9.58
C ASP A 20 1.01 3.74 8.48
N LEU A 21 0.36 4.51 7.59
CA LEU A 21 0.95 5.16 6.44
C LEU A 21 1.18 6.64 6.69
N ASP A 22 2.42 7.09 6.52
CA ASP A 22 2.78 8.51 6.58
C ASP A 22 2.59 9.21 5.22
N GLU A 23 2.77 10.55 5.21
CA GLU A 23 2.65 11.38 4.00
C GLU A 23 3.49 10.87 2.81
N LYS A 24 4.70 10.35 3.08
CA LYS A 24 5.57 9.81 2.03
C LYS A 24 5.06 8.47 1.51
N ASP A 25 4.52 7.62 2.38
CA ASP A 25 3.91 6.36 1.96
C ASP A 25 2.72 6.63 1.03
N TRP A 26 1.88 7.62 1.36
CA TRP A 26 0.78 8.07 0.52
C TRP A 26 1.25 8.60 -0.84
N ALA A 27 2.27 9.46 -0.85
CA ALA A 27 2.82 9.99 -2.09
C ALA A 27 3.45 8.91 -2.97
N ILE A 28 4.12 7.91 -2.37
CA ILE A 28 4.66 6.76 -3.09
C ILE A 28 3.52 5.95 -3.75
N LEU A 29 2.45 5.65 -3.02
CA LEU A 29 1.32 4.88 -3.56
C LEU A 29 0.59 5.64 -4.68
N ALA A 30 0.41 6.96 -4.52
CA ALA A 30 -0.17 7.82 -5.55
C ALA A 30 0.68 7.82 -6.83
N GLY A 31 2.01 8.01 -6.71
CA GLY A 31 2.91 7.98 -7.87
C GLY A 31 2.91 6.64 -8.60
N LEU A 32 2.81 5.53 -7.88
CA LEU A 32 2.66 4.21 -8.50
C LEU A 32 1.32 4.07 -9.24
N ALA A 33 0.22 4.59 -8.68
CA ALA A 33 -1.10 4.57 -9.32
C ALA A 33 -1.14 5.41 -10.60
N GLU A 34 -0.31 6.46 -10.68
CA GLU A 34 -0.08 7.28 -11.87
C GLU A 34 0.85 6.61 -12.90
N GLY A 35 1.41 5.44 -12.59
CA GLY A 35 2.32 4.70 -13.48
C GLY A 35 3.78 5.13 -13.41
N ARG A 36 4.16 5.94 -12.42
CA ARG A 36 5.53 6.42 -12.24
C ARG A 36 6.42 5.33 -11.63
N THR A 37 7.70 5.35 -11.98
CA THR A 37 8.70 4.42 -11.46
C THR A 37 9.17 4.83 -10.06
N GLN A 38 9.70 3.88 -9.29
CA GLN A 38 10.25 4.19 -7.96
C GLN A 38 11.38 5.22 -8.02
N SER A 39 12.16 5.27 -9.11
CA SER A 39 13.23 6.25 -9.30
C SER A 39 12.68 7.66 -9.50
N GLU A 40 11.62 7.84 -10.28
CA GLU A 40 10.97 9.14 -10.48
C GLU A 40 10.31 9.63 -9.19
N ILE A 41 9.66 8.73 -8.46
CA ILE A 41 9.06 9.02 -7.15
C ILE A 41 10.14 9.42 -6.14
N ALA A 42 11.25 8.68 -6.09
CA ALA A 42 12.38 8.99 -5.21
C ALA A 42 12.96 10.38 -5.50
N GLN A 43 13.13 10.70 -6.79
CA GLN A 43 13.63 12.00 -7.22
C GLN A 43 12.71 13.15 -6.77
N GLU A 44 11.39 13.00 -6.94
CA GLU A 44 10.44 14.04 -6.54
C GLU A 44 10.35 14.21 -5.02
N LEU A 45 10.37 13.10 -4.27
CA LEU A 45 10.29 13.12 -2.81
C LEU A 45 11.62 13.48 -2.11
N GLY A 46 12.70 13.66 -2.87
CA GLY A 46 14.03 13.95 -2.33
C GLY A 46 14.59 12.85 -1.43
N ILE A 47 14.24 11.58 -1.73
CA ILE A 47 14.72 10.40 -1.00
C ILE A 47 15.44 9.42 -1.95
N SER A 48 16.10 8.41 -1.40
CA SER A 48 16.73 7.39 -2.24
C SER A 48 15.71 6.39 -2.77
N GLN A 49 15.94 5.84 -3.96
CA GLN A 49 15.10 4.78 -4.52
C GLN A 49 15.04 3.51 -3.64
N PRO A 50 16.13 3.09 -2.95
CA PRO A 50 16.04 2.06 -1.92
C PRO A 50 15.10 2.40 -0.76
N ALA A 51 15.03 3.67 -0.33
CA ALA A 51 14.08 4.08 0.72
C ALA A 51 12.62 3.93 0.26
N VAL A 52 12.32 4.26 -1.01
CA VAL A 52 11.01 3.96 -1.63
C VAL A 52 10.73 2.47 -1.61
N SER A 53 11.69 1.64 -2.04
CA SER A 53 11.53 0.18 -2.05
C SER A 53 11.28 -0.40 -0.66
N GLN A 54 11.98 0.08 0.38
CA GLN A 54 11.79 -0.38 1.76
C GLN A 54 10.40 -0.01 2.29
N ARG A 55 9.92 1.21 2.00
CA ARG A 55 8.56 1.64 2.35
C ARG A 55 7.50 0.77 1.67
N LEU A 56 7.64 0.50 0.38
CA LEU A 56 6.75 -0.41 -0.34
C LEU A 56 6.75 -1.82 0.24
N GLN A 57 7.91 -2.32 0.67
CA GLN A 57 8.01 -3.63 1.32
C GLN A 57 7.26 -3.64 2.66
N LYS A 58 7.40 -2.59 3.48
CA LYS A 58 6.64 -2.42 4.73
C LYS A 58 5.14 -2.43 4.45
N ILE A 59 4.67 -1.62 3.50
CA ILE A 59 3.25 -1.53 3.12
C ILE A 59 2.71 -2.89 2.69
N ARG A 60 3.43 -3.61 1.82
CA ARG A 60 3.03 -4.93 1.34
C ARG A 60 2.91 -5.94 2.48
N ARG A 61 3.86 -5.92 3.42
CA ARG A 61 3.83 -6.81 4.58
C ARG A 61 2.60 -6.54 5.45
N LEU A 62 2.36 -5.28 5.82
CA LEU A 62 1.20 -4.91 6.64
C LEU A 62 -0.13 -5.29 5.96
N ALA A 63 -0.24 -5.02 4.65
CA ALA A 63 -1.42 -5.42 3.89
C ALA A 63 -1.64 -6.94 3.87
N GLN A 64 -0.56 -7.74 3.81
CA GLN A 64 -0.64 -9.20 3.87
C GLN A 64 -1.06 -9.71 5.26
N GLU A 65 -0.54 -9.10 6.33
CA GLU A 65 -0.92 -9.42 7.71
C GLU A 65 -2.41 -9.13 7.93
N ILE A 66 -2.88 -7.93 7.58
CA ILE A 66 -4.29 -7.53 7.68
C ILE A 66 -5.20 -8.45 6.85
N LEU A 67 -4.80 -8.80 5.62
CA LEU A 67 -5.57 -9.70 4.76
C LEU A 67 -5.67 -11.12 5.36
N GLY A 68 -4.63 -11.58 6.07
CA GLY A 68 -4.65 -12.83 6.82
C GLY A 68 -5.68 -12.79 7.95
N GLU A 69 -5.63 -11.75 8.78
CA GLU A 69 -6.57 -11.55 9.89
C GLU A 69 -8.02 -11.49 9.41
N LEU A 70 -8.32 -10.69 8.37
CA LEU A 70 -9.67 -10.57 7.82
C LEU A 70 -10.19 -11.89 7.22
N ARG A 71 -9.30 -12.73 6.69
CA ARG A 71 -9.67 -14.06 6.19
C ARG A 71 -10.05 -14.99 7.34
N ASP A 72 -9.30 -14.95 8.43
CA ASP A 72 -9.55 -15.78 9.62
C ASP A 72 -10.82 -15.33 10.36
N GLU A 73 -11.16 -14.04 10.34
CA GLU A 73 -12.42 -13.50 10.89
C GLU A 73 -13.69 -13.93 10.12
N CYS A 74 -13.55 -14.36 8.86
CA CYS A 74 -14.67 -14.78 8.00
C CYS A 74 -14.92 -16.31 8.00
N LEU A 75 -14.14 -17.09 8.75
CA LEU A 75 -14.24 -18.56 8.89
C LEU A 75 -14.83 -18.97 10.25
#